data_AF-A0A0N4YW27-F1
#
_entry.id   AF-A0A0N4YW27-F1
#
_cell.length_a   1.000
_cell.length_b   1.000
_cell.length_c   1.000
_cell.angle_alpha   90.00
_cell.angle_beta   90.00
_cell.angle_gamma   90.00
#
_symmetry.space_group_name_H-M   'P 1'
#
loop_
_entity.id
_entity.type
_entity.pdbx_description
1 polymer ?
#
loop_
_entity_poly.entity_id
_entity_poly.type
_entity_poly.pdbx_seq_one_letter_code
_entity_poly.pdbx_strand_id
1 'polypeptide(L)'
;MRVLFQASIANCATTCTTLSYGESDSGTYILLTQLSVALKSCQSLSYDQPTLVSLSPYISRMKAATAGAKSCQRTKLSARVVTNLSGNVMYWKNGGTNPSVDKVQNLLQTASQCLEQYC
;
A
#
# COMPACT_ATOMS: atom_id res chain seq x y z
N MET A 1 19.26 4.33 1.85
CA MET A 1 17.93 4.00 2.42
C MET A 1 16.77 4.50 1.54
N ARG A 2 16.79 5.76 1.08
CA ARG A 2 15.76 6.35 0.20
C ARG A 2 15.43 5.54 -1.06
N VAL A 3 16.43 5.03 -1.79
CA VAL A 3 16.22 4.22 -3.01
C VAL A 3 15.46 2.92 -2.70
N LEU A 4 15.81 2.24 -1.60
CA LEU A 4 15.13 1.00 -1.18
C LEU A 4 13.68 1.26 -0.76
N PHE A 5 13.43 2.39 -0.10
CA PHE A 5 12.08 2.83 0.27
C PHE A 5 11.20 3.02 -0.96
N GLN A 6 11.65 3.84 -1.92
CA GLN A 6 10.91 4.12 -3.15
C GLN A 6 10.70 2.87 -4.00
N ALA A 7 11.72 2.01 -4.14
CA ALA A 7 11.60 0.76 -4.87
C ALA A 7 10.58 -0.21 -4.22
N SER A 8 10.55 -0.28 -2.89
CA SER A 8 9.61 -1.15 -2.17
C SER A 8 8.16 -0.68 -2.35
N ILE A 9 7.92 0.64 -2.24
CA ILE A 9 6.59 1.23 -2.50
C ILE A 9 6.17 1.03 -3.95
N ALA A 10 7.06 1.28 -4.91
CA ALA A 10 6.78 1.09 -6.33
C ALA A 10 6.41 -0.37 -6.64
N ASN A 11 7.14 -1.33 -6.09
CA ASN A 11 6.86 -2.75 -6.27
C ASN A 11 5.50 -3.15 -5.67
N CYS A 12 5.17 -2.65 -4.48
CA CYS A 12 3.86 -2.88 -3.86
C CYS A 12 2.73 -2.28 -4.71
N ALA A 13 2.90 -1.06 -5.22
CA ALA A 13 1.92 -0.39 -6.07
C ALA A 13 1.67 -1.17 -7.37
N THR A 14 2.74 -1.63 -8.03
CA THR A 14 2.64 -2.47 -9.23
C THR A 14 1.91 -3.78 -8.93
N THR A 15 2.23 -4.42 -7.80
CA THR A 15 1.56 -5.66 -7.38
C THR A 15 0.06 -5.44 -7.17
N CYS A 16 -0.34 -4.36 -6.50
CA CYS A 16 -1.75 -4.00 -6.34
C CYS A 16 -2.45 -3.79 -7.68
N THR A 17 -1.80 -3.14 -8.65
CA THR A 17 -2.32 -2.97 -10.02
C THR A 17 -2.47 -4.31 -10.75
N THR A 18 -1.48 -5.20 -10.66
CA THR A 18 -1.57 -6.53 -11.29
C THR A 18 -2.70 -7.35 -10.69
N LEU A 19 -2.85 -7.31 -9.36
CA LEU A 19 -3.92 -8.01 -8.66
C LEU A 19 -5.29 -7.45 -9.03
N SER A 20 -5.43 -6.13 -9.20
CA SER A 20 -6.71 -5.53 -9.58
C SER A 20 -7.15 -5.96 -10.97
N TYR A 21 -6.26 -6.04 -11.96
CA TYR A 21 -6.64 -6.50 -13.31
C TYR A 21 -7.17 -7.94 -13.36
N GLY A 22 -6.83 -8.77 -12.38
CA GLY A 22 -7.37 -10.12 -12.27
C GLY A 22 -8.66 -10.21 -11.46
N GLU A 23 -9.12 -9.14 -10.83
CA GLU A 23 -10.24 -9.17 -9.89
C GLU A 23 -11.59 -8.94 -10.57
N SER A 24 -12.55 -9.78 -10.23
CA SER A 24 -13.94 -9.74 -10.70
C SER A 24 -14.86 -8.97 -9.76
N ASP A 25 -14.55 -8.93 -8.46
CA ASP A 25 -15.27 -8.11 -7.48
C ASP A 25 -14.93 -6.62 -7.67
N SER A 26 -15.91 -5.85 -8.12
CA SER A 26 -15.71 -4.42 -8.45
C SER A 26 -15.24 -3.60 -7.24
N GLY A 27 -15.65 -3.96 -6.03
CA GLY A 27 -15.21 -3.32 -4.79
C GLY A 27 -13.71 -3.51 -4.57
N THR A 28 -13.25 -4.76 -4.61
CA THR A 28 -11.84 -5.15 -4.42
C THR A 28 -10.96 -4.59 -5.55
N TYR A 29 -11.45 -4.62 -6.80
CA TYR A 29 -10.82 -3.96 -7.94
C TYR A 29 -10.56 -2.46 -7.68
N ILE A 30 -11.58 -1.73 -7.23
CA ILE A 30 -11.47 -0.29 -6.94
C ILE A 30 -10.47 -0.06 -5.81
N LEU A 31 -10.52 -0.85 -4.74
CA LEU A 31 -9.64 -0.69 -3.58
C LEU A 31 -8.18 -0.93 -3.92
N LEU A 32 -7.87 -2.02 -4.64
CA LEU A 32 -6.51 -2.33 -5.08
C LEU A 32 -5.95 -1.25 -6.01
N THR A 33 -6.80 -0.71 -6.90
CA THR A 33 -6.43 0.39 -7.79
C THR A 33 -6.16 1.68 -7.00
N GLN A 34 -7.02 2.03 -6.04
CA GLN A 34 -6.83 3.20 -5.18
C GLN A 34 -5.60 3.08 -4.28
N LEU A 35 -5.32 1.88 -3.76
CA LEU A 35 -4.13 1.60 -2.98
C LEU A 35 -2.87 1.79 -3.82
N SER A 36 -2.85 1.31 -5.07
CA SER A 36 -1.75 1.55 -6.01
C SER A 36 -1.50 3.04 -6.25
N VAL A 37 -2.56 3.83 -6.46
CA VAL A 37 -2.47 5.28 -6.62
C VAL A 37 -1.91 5.93 -5.35
N ALA A 38 -2.42 5.57 -4.18
CA ALA A 38 -1.96 6.10 -2.90
C ALA A 38 -0.47 5.82 -2.65
N LEU A 39 -0.02 4.60 -2.94
CA LEU A 39 1.38 4.21 -2.84
C LEU A 39 2.26 5.01 -3.81
N LYS A 40 1.85 5.21 -5.06
CA LYS A 40 2.58 6.04 -6.04
C LYS A 40 2.69 7.50 -5.58
N SER A 41 1.62 8.06 -5.01
CA SER A 41 1.67 9.40 -4.39
C SER A 41 2.64 9.44 -3.21
N CYS A 42 2.65 8.42 -2.36
CA CYS A 42 3.59 8.33 -1.25
C CYS A 42 5.05 8.17 -1.71
N GLN A 43 5.29 7.46 -2.82
CA GLN A 43 6.60 7.22 -3.41
C GLN A 43 7.27 8.49 -3.93
N SER A 44 6.48 9.42 -4.49
CA SER A 44 6.98 10.65 -5.12
C SER A 44 7.49 11.68 -4.11
N LEU A 45 7.17 11.50 -2.83
CA LEU A 45 7.57 12.39 -1.75
C LEU A 45 9.05 12.20 -1.36
N SER A 46 9.63 13.26 -0.81
CA SER A 46 10.98 13.24 -0.24
C SER A 46 10.88 13.13 1.27
N TYR A 47 11.60 12.16 1.84
CA TYR A 47 11.66 11.92 3.29
C TYR A 47 13.09 12.12 3.78
N ASP A 48 13.23 12.75 4.93
CA ASP A 48 14.51 12.84 5.62
C ASP A 48 14.93 11.48 6.21
N GLN A 49 16.20 11.40 6.60
CA GLN A 49 16.77 10.14 7.10
C GLN A 49 16.10 9.65 8.41
N PRO A 50 15.78 10.50 9.40
CA PRO A 50 15.03 10.08 10.60
C PRO A 50 13.66 9.47 10.26
N THR A 51 12.92 10.09 9.34
CA THR A 51 11.62 9.58 8.88
C THR A 51 11.78 8.23 8.16
N LEU A 52 12.80 8.08 7.32
CA LEU A 52 13.07 6.80 6.66
C LEU A 52 13.39 5.68 7.66
N VAL A 53 14.10 5.99 8.74
CA VAL A 53 14.39 5.04 9.82
C VAL A 53 13.10 4.62 10.54
N SER A 54 12.24 5.58 10.89
CA SER A 54 10.96 5.28 11.57
C SER A 54 9.98 4.49 10.69
N LEU A 55 10.04 4.66 9.37
CA LEU A 55 9.23 3.92 8.40
C LEU A 55 9.78 2.54 8.03
N SER A 56 11.04 2.25 8.36
CA SER A 56 11.71 1.01 7.98
C SER A 56 10.99 -0.29 8.38
N PRO A 57 10.40 -0.45 9.59
CA PRO A 57 9.68 -1.69 9.91
C PRO A 57 8.43 -1.89 9.05
N TYR A 58 7.71 -0.81 8.74
CA TYR A 58 6.51 -0.84 7.91
C TYR A 58 6.84 -1.20 6.45
N ILE A 59 7.94 -0.67 5.93
CA ILE A 59 8.44 -1.02 4.59
C ILE A 59 8.87 -2.48 4.52
N SER A 60 9.57 -2.98 5.54
CA SER A 60 10.01 -4.38 5.59
C SER A 60 8.80 -5.34 5.56
N ARG A 61 7.77 -5.05 6.36
CA ARG A 61 6.52 -5.83 6.35
C ARG A 61 5.82 -5.77 5.00
N MET A 62 5.63 -4.56 4.45
CA MET A 62 4.98 -4.38 3.15
C MET A 62 5.72 -5.14 2.04
N LYS A 63 7.06 -5.11 2.05
CA LYS A 63 7.89 -5.87 1.11
C LYS A 63 7.66 -7.38 1.24
N ALA A 64 7.56 -7.91 2.46
CA ALA A 64 7.27 -9.32 2.69
C ALA A 64 5.86 -9.71 2.17
N ALA A 65 4.84 -8.90 2.50
CA ALA A 65 3.48 -9.09 2.01
C ALA A 65 3.41 -9.04 0.47
N THR A 66 4.11 -8.09 -0.14
CA THR A 66 4.23 -7.97 -1.60
C THR A 66 4.88 -9.19 -2.24
N ALA A 67 5.88 -9.79 -1.59
CA ALA A 67 6.52 -10.99 -2.08
C ALA A 67 5.58 -12.20 -2.02
N GLY A 68 4.81 -12.35 -0.93
CA GLY A 68 3.81 -13.41 -0.77
C GLY A 68 2.69 -13.32 -1.80
N ALA A 69 2.33 -12.11 -2.23
CA ALA A 69 1.23 -11.88 -3.16
C ALA A 69 1.45 -12.39 -4.59
N LYS A 70 2.68 -12.77 -4.97
CA LYS A 70 3.01 -13.21 -6.34
C LYS A 70 2.48 -14.60 -6.70
N SER A 71 2.23 -15.45 -5.71
CA SER A 71 1.86 -16.87 -5.89
C SER A 71 0.67 -17.27 -5.03
N CYS A 72 -0.14 -16.29 -4.65
CA CYS A 72 -1.15 -16.42 -3.62
C CYS A 72 -2.51 -16.86 -4.16
N GLN A 73 -3.35 -17.46 -3.32
CA GLN A 73 -4.73 -17.80 -3.70
C GLN A 73 -5.65 -16.69 -3.24
N ARG A 74 -6.24 -15.97 -4.20
CA ARG A 74 -7.04 -14.78 -3.91
C ARG A 74 -8.20 -15.11 -2.97
N THR A 75 -8.32 -14.34 -1.90
CA THR A 75 -9.44 -14.43 -0.95
C THR A 75 -10.16 -13.10 -0.81
N LYS A 76 -11.40 -13.15 -0.35
CA LYS A 76 -12.21 -11.95 -0.15
C LYS A 76 -11.67 -11.11 1.00
N LEU A 77 -11.52 -9.80 0.78
CA LEU A 77 -11.19 -8.85 1.84
C LEU A 77 -12.32 -8.79 2.89
N SER A 78 -11.92 -8.74 4.17
CA SER A 78 -12.86 -8.52 5.27
C SER A 78 -13.40 -7.09 5.26
N ALA A 79 -14.63 -6.91 5.75
CA ALA A 79 -15.25 -5.58 5.85
C ALA A 79 -14.37 -4.58 6.62
N ARG A 80 -13.68 -5.03 7.67
CA ARG A 80 -12.74 -4.20 8.44
C ARG A 80 -11.59 -3.67 7.59
N VAL A 81 -10.98 -4.53 6.77
CA VAL A 81 -9.88 -4.14 5.89
C VAL A 81 -10.39 -3.20 4.79
N VAL A 82 -11.57 -3.46 4.22
CA VAL A 82 -12.22 -2.58 3.25
C VAL A 82 -12.48 -1.18 3.81
N THR A 83 -13.03 -1.07 5.03
CA THR A 83 -13.30 0.22 5.69
C THR A 83 -12.00 0.99 5.96
N ASN A 84 -10.98 0.31 6.48
CA ASN A 84 -9.68 0.92 6.75
C ASN A 84 -8.99 1.40 5.46
N LEU A 85 -8.98 0.57 4.42
CA LEU A 85 -8.46 0.94 3.09
C LEU A 85 -9.17 2.16 2.55
N SER A 86 -10.50 2.12 2.46
CA SER A 86 -11.31 3.22 1.92
C SER A 86 -11.05 4.53 2.66
N GLY A 87 -10.98 4.52 3.99
CA GLY A 87 -10.69 5.72 4.77
C GLY A 87 -9.28 6.27 4.54
N ASN A 88 -8.29 5.39 4.50
CA ASN A 88 -6.88 5.78 4.39
C ASN A 88 -6.51 6.25 2.99
N VAL A 89 -6.99 5.60 1.93
CA VAL A 89 -6.61 5.95 0.55
C VAL A 89 -7.21 7.27 0.08
N MET A 90 -8.30 7.73 0.68
CA MET A 90 -8.98 8.98 0.30
C MET A 90 -8.10 10.22 0.46
N TYR A 91 -7.31 10.32 1.54
CA TYR A 91 -6.36 11.42 1.70
C TYR A 91 -5.33 11.46 0.57
N TRP A 92 -4.81 10.30 0.19
CA TRP A 92 -3.79 10.18 -0.86
C TRP A 92 -4.36 10.39 -2.26
N LYS A 93 -5.60 9.96 -2.50
CA LYS A 93 -6.33 10.19 -3.76
C LYS A 93 -6.55 11.68 -4.02
N ASN A 94 -6.77 12.47 -2.97
CA ASN A 94 -6.99 13.91 -3.06
C ASN A 94 -5.67 14.71 -3.12
N GLY A 95 -4.58 14.09 -3.60
CA GLY A 95 -3.31 14.77 -3.80
C GLY A 95 -2.51 15.02 -2.52
N GLY A 96 -2.66 14.17 -1.50
CA GLY A 96 -2.01 14.28 -0.19
C GLY A 96 -0.56 14.77 -0.23
N THR A 97 -0.37 16.04 0.11
CA THR A 97 0.94 16.71 0.22
C THR A 97 1.37 16.80 1.68
N ASN A 98 2.68 16.69 1.92
CA ASN A 98 3.29 16.79 3.26
C ASN A 98 2.59 15.93 4.34
N PRO A 99 2.45 14.61 4.12
CA PRO A 99 1.86 13.72 5.11
C PRO A 99 2.72 13.69 6.38
N SER A 100 2.07 13.60 7.54
CA SER A 100 2.77 13.22 8.78
C SER A 100 3.34 11.81 8.65
N VAL A 101 4.37 11.50 9.45
CA VAL A 101 4.95 10.16 9.51
C VAL A 101 3.87 9.10 9.78
N ASP A 102 2.94 9.37 10.70
CA ASP A 102 1.84 8.48 11.04
C ASP A 102 0.94 8.16 9.84
N LYS A 103 0.68 9.13 8.96
CA LYS A 103 -0.11 8.91 7.74
C LYS A 103 0.60 7.97 6.78
N VAL A 104 1.92 8.11 6.64
CA VAL A 104 2.74 7.22 5.81
C VAL A 104 2.76 5.82 6.42
N GLN A 105 3.00 5.70 7.73
CA GLN A 105 2.97 4.42 8.44
C GLN A 105 1.63 3.71 8.24
N ASN A 106 0.53 4.43 8.41
CA ASN A 106 -0.81 3.89 8.26
C ASN A 106 -1.07 3.38 6.83
N LEU A 107 -0.63 4.12 5.80
CA LEU A 107 -0.71 3.65 4.41
C LEU A 107 0.06 2.35 4.20
N LEU A 108 1.31 2.28 4.65
CA LEU A 108 2.17 1.09 4.49
C LEU A 108 1.62 -0.12 5.25
N GLN A 109 1.09 0.11 6.45
CA GLN A 109 0.44 -0.93 7.26
C GLN A 109 -0.83 -1.44 6.59
N THR A 110 -1.67 -0.53 6.10
CA THR A 110 -2.91 -0.86 5.40
C THR A 110 -2.62 -1.63 4.12
N ALA A 111 -1.57 -1.25 3.36
CA ALA A 111 -1.13 -1.99 2.18
C ALA A 111 -0.69 -3.41 2.53
N SER A 112 0.10 -3.56 3.61
CA SER A 112 0.55 -4.87 4.09
C SER A 112 -0.64 -5.76 4.47
N GLN A 113 -1.58 -5.24 5.27
CA GLN A 113 -2.77 -5.98 5.70
C GLN A 113 -3.69 -6.37 4.53
N CYS A 114 -3.84 -5.47 3.55
CA CYS A 114 -4.59 -5.75 2.34
C CYS A 114 -4.00 -6.95 1.60
N LEU A 115 -2.71 -6.92 1.32
CA LEU A 115 -2.04 -8.01 0.62
C LEU A 115 -2.02 -9.29 1.45
N GLU A 116 -1.69 -9.23 2.75
CA GLU A 116 -1.68 -10.41 3.63
C GLU A 116 -3.04 -11.12 3.74
N GLN A 117 -4.15 -10.37 3.71
CA GLN A 117 -5.47 -10.97 3.73
C GLN A 117 -5.91 -11.44 2.35
N TYR A 118 -5.65 -10.65 1.32
CA TYR A 118 -6.11 -10.94 -0.03
C TYR A 118 -5.46 -12.20 -0.62
N CYS A 119 -4.36 -12.72 -0.06
CA CYS A 119 -3.47 -13.68 -0.72
C CYS A 119 -3.20 -15.03 -0.01
#